data_AF-A0A843CI96-F1
#
_entry.id   AF-A0A843CI96-F1
#
_cell.length_a   1.000
_cell.length_b   1.000
_cell.length_c   1.000
_cell.angle_alpha   90.00
_cell.angle_beta   90.00
_cell.angle_gamma   90.00
#
_symmetry.space_group_name_H-M   'P 1'
#
loop_
_entity.id
_entity.type
_entity.pdbx_description
1 polymer ?
#
loop_
_entity_poly.entity_id
_entity_poly.type
_entity_poly.pdbx_seq_one_letter_code
_entity_poly.pdbx_strand_id
1 'polypeptide(L)'
;PAKIIEVVMLGKQLLMTRGAVTTFSIANDVAKYFAIVPVLFASAYPELKALNILGLGLSTAVLSALIFNAAIIPLLIPLAMRGIRFKPTSTMTLFIKNALIYGLGGIIVPFIGIKLIDIALLSLGA
;
A
#
# COMPACT_ATOMS: atom_id res chain seq x y z
N PRO A 1 35.13 17.18 10.42
CA PRO A 1 34.67 15.82 10.80
C PRO A 1 33.14 15.71 10.99
N ALA A 2 32.52 16.56 11.84
CA ALA A 2 31.09 16.47 12.18
C ALA A 2 30.12 16.63 10.98
N LYS A 3 30.36 17.60 10.10
CA LYS A 3 29.53 17.82 8.89
C LYS A 3 29.47 16.62 7.94
N ILE A 4 30.57 15.86 7.82
CA ILE A 4 30.60 14.68 6.95
C ILE A 4 29.70 13.57 7.51
N ILE A 5 29.72 13.38 8.84
CA ILE A 5 28.87 12.40 9.51
C ILE A 5 27.39 12.77 9.34
N GLU A 6 27.06 14.06 9.45
CA GLU A 6 25.70 14.57 9.23
C GLU A 6 25.18 14.29 7.81
N VAL A 7 25.99 14.57 6.79
CA VAL A 7 25.63 14.29 5.38
C VAL A 7 25.41 12.79 5.15
N VAL A 8 26.28 11.92 5.70
CA VAL A 8 26.13 10.47 5.59
C VAL A 8 24.84 9.98 6.28
N MET A 9 24.49 10.55 7.43
CA MET A 9 23.26 10.21 8.16
C MET A 9 22.01 10.62 7.39
N LEU A 10 21.98 11.82 6.80
CA LEU A 10 20.90 12.29 5.93
C LEU A 10 20.75 11.39 4.70
N GLY A 11 21.87 11.01 4.06
CA GLY A 11 21.86 10.09 2.92
C GLY A 11 21.26 8.73 3.28
N LYS A 12 21.62 8.16 4.43
CA LYS A 12 21.02 6.91 4.93
C LYS A 12 19.52 7.05 5.19
N GLN A 13 19.09 8.17 5.77
CA GLN A 13 17.66 8.43 6.02
C GLN A 13 16.87 8.51 4.71
N LEU A 14 17.40 9.20 3.69
CA LEU A 14 16.78 9.32 2.37
C LEU A 14 16.66 7.95 1.69
N LEU A 15 17.73 7.15 1.69
CA LEU A 15 17.72 5.80 1.11
C LEU A 15 16.69 4.89 1.78
N MET A 16 16.61 4.92 3.11
CA MET A 16 15.66 4.11 3.86
C MET A 16 14.22 4.53 3.62
N THR A 17 13.97 5.84 3.54
CA THR A 17 12.65 6.39 3.21
C THR A 17 12.20 5.95 1.82
N ARG A 18 13.09 6.04 0.83
CA ARG A 18 12.78 5.58 -0.54
C ARG A 18 12.50 4.09 -0.58
N GLY A 19 13.32 3.28 0.09
CA GLY A 19 13.12 1.82 0.15
C GLY A 19 11.76 1.45 0.74
N ALA A 20 11.38 2.06 1.86
CA ALA A 20 10.08 1.85 2.49
C ALA A 20 8.89 2.28 1.62
N VAL A 21 8.98 3.44 0.97
CA VAL A 21 7.93 3.89 0.04
C VAL A 21 7.79 2.90 -1.12
N THR A 22 8.90 2.42 -1.68
CA THR A 22 8.87 1.39 -2.72
C THR A 22 8.26 0.08 -2.22
N THR A 23 8.63 -0.40 -1.03
CA THR A 23 8.04 -1.61 -0.45
C THR A 23 6.53 -1.46 -0.24
N PHE A 24 6.10 -0.31 0.29
CA PHE A 24 4.67 -0.01 0.45
C PHE A 24 3.95 -0.02 -0.90
N SER A 25 4.47 0.69 -1.91
CA SER A 25 3.82 0.79 -3.22
C SER A 25 3.71 -0.56 -3.91
N ILE A 26 4.74 -1.41 -3.86
CA ILE A 26 4.70 -2.77 -4.42
C ILE A 26 3.64 -3.60 -3.71
N ALA A 27 3.66 -3.62 -2.38
CA ALA A 27 2.68 -4.35 -1.58
C ALA A 27 1.24 -3.87 -1.87
N ASN A 28 1.06 -2.56 -2.04
CA ASN A 28 -0.20 -1.94 -2.41
C ASN A 28 -0.70 -2.37 -3.78
N ASP A 29 0.18 -2.45 -4.78
CA ASP A 29 -0.19 -2.92 -6.11
C ASP A 29 -0.60 -4.39 -6.09
N VAL A 30 0.14 -5.24 -5.38
CA VAL A 30 -0.21 -6.66 -5.18
C VAL A 30 -1.59 -6.79 -4.54
N ALA A 31 -1.85 -6.04 -3.47
CA ALA A 31 -3.13 -6.08 -2.77
C ALA A 31 -4.32 -5.67 -3.67
N LYS A 32 -4.14 -4.64 -4.51
CA LYS A 32 -5.16 -4.24 -5.49
C LYS A 32 -5.44 -5.32 -6.52
N TYR A 33 -4.42 -6.03 -7.01
CA TYR A 33 -4.65 -7.15 -7.93
C TYR A 33 -5.50 -8.24 -7.27
N PHE A 34 -5.21 -8.61 -6.02
CA PHE A 34 -6.02 -9.56 -5.26
C PHE A 34 -7.44 -9.07 -5.00
N ALA A 35 -7.67 -7.76 -4.88
CA ALA A 35 -9.02 -7.22 -4.73
C ALA A 35 -9.84 -7.28 -6.02
N ILE A 36 -9.24 -7.00 -7.18
CA ILE A 36 -9.96 -6.73 -8.42
C ILE A 36 -10.04 -7.97 -9.34
N VAL A 37 -8.94 -8.71 -9.49
CA VAL A 37 -8.84 -9.84 -10.43
C VAL A 37 -9.92 -10.90 -10.17
N PRO A 38 -10.18 -11.33 -8.92
CA PRO A 38 -11.21 -12.32 -8.65
C PRO A 38 -12.59 -11.94 -9.16
N VAL A 39 -12.91 -10.65 -9.09
CA VAL A 39 -14.23 -10.10 -9.43
C VAL A 39 -14.38 -9.98 -10.95
N LEU A 40 -13.38 -9.42 -11.62
CA LEU A 40 -13.41 -9.21 -13.07
C LEU A 40 -13.50 -10.51 -13.86
N PHE A 41 -12.82 -11.55 -13.38
CA PHE A 41 -12.72 -12.83 -14.07
C PHE A 41 -13.70 -13.89 -13.53
N ALA A 42 -14.53 -13.57 -12.53
CA ALA A 42 -15.49 -14.50 -11.93
C ALA A 42 -16.52 -15.09 -12.92
N SER A 43 -16.76 -14.43 -14.05
CA SER A 43 -17.65 -14.92 -15.11
C SER A 43 -17.01 -15.99 -15.99
N ALA A 44 -15.71 -15.85 -16.28
CA ALA A 44 -14.93 -16.79 -17.08
C ALA A 44 -14.36 -17.94 -16.24
N TYR A 45 -13.96 -17.65 -15.00
CA TYR A 45 -13.35 -18.61 -14.07
C TYR A 45 -14.09 -18.54 -12.72
N PRO A 46 -15.16 -19.32 -12.53
CA PRO A 46 -15.97 -19.30 -11.31
C PRO A 46 -15.17 -19.62 -10.03
N GLU A 47 -14.10 -20.40 -10.15
CA GLU A 47 -13.18 -20.74 -9.05
C GLU A 47 -12.57 -19.49 -8.40
N LEU A 48 -12.38 -18.41 -9.17
CA LEU A 48 -11.86 -17.15 -8.66
C LEU A 48 -12.84 -16.45 -7.72
N LYS A 49 -14.14 -16.77 -7.74
CA LYS A 49 -15.10 -16.19 -6.78
C LYS A 49 -14.70 -16.48 -5.33
N ALA A 50 -14.09 -17.64 -5.07
CA ALA A 50 -13.62 -17.99 -3.72
C ALA A 50 -12.46 -17.08 -3.25
N LEU A 51 -11.73 -16.46 -4.18
CA LEU A 51 -10.63 -15.55 -3.91
C LEU A 51 -11.10 -14.09 -3.73
N ASN A 52 -12.41 -13.81 -3.89
CA ASN A 52 -12.99 -12.49 -3.59
C ASN A 52 -13.12 -12.29 -2.07
N ILE A 53 -11.99 -12.15 -1.39
CA ILE A 53 -11.89 -12.00 0.07
C ILE A 53 -12.65 -10.75 0.53
N LEU A 54 -12.69 -9.70 -0.30
CA LEU A 54 -13.36 -8.44 0.01
C LEU A 54 -14.87 -8.46 -0.29
N GLY A 55 -15.38 -9.50 -0.96
CA GLY A 55 -16.78 -9.61 -1.35
C GLY A 55 -17.25 -8.42 -2.19
N LEU A 56 -16.40 -7.89 -3.07
CA LEU A 56 -16.75 -6.74 -3.93
C LEU A 56 -17.70 -7.17 -5.05
N GLY A 57 -18.60 -6.26 -5.45
CA GLY A 57 -19.49 -6.43 -6.59
C GLY A 57 -18.82 -6.15 -7.94
N LEU A 58 -19.33 -6.73 -9.03
CA LEU A 58 -18.77 -6.56 -10.38
C LEU A 58 -18.83 -5.09 -10.85
N SER A 59 -19.90 -4.37 -10.52
CA SER A 59 -20.10 -2.96 -10.87
C SER A 59 -19.23 -2.01 -10.03
N THR A 60 -19.07 -2.30 -8.74
CA THR A 60 -18.43 -1.39 -7.78
C THR A 60 -16.93 -1.65 -7.58
N ALA A 61 -16.42 -2.85 -7.88
CA ALA A 61 -15.03 -3.22 -7.62
C ALA A 61 -14.01 -2.31 -8.33
N VAL A 62 -14.21 -2.08 -9.63
CA VAL A 62 -13.31 -1.23 -10.43
C VAL A 62 -13.39 0.22 -9.96
N LEU A 63 -14.60 0.73 -9.72
CA LEU A 63 -14.81 2.10 -9.28
C LEU A 63 -14.16 2.34 -7.90
N SER A 64 -14.37 1.43 -6.96
CA SER A 64 -13.77 1.49 -5.62
C SER A 64 -12.25 1.51 -5.67
N ALA A 65 -11.66 0.64 -6.50
CA ALA A 65 -10.22 0.58 -6.68
C ALA A 65 -9.64 1.84 -7.35
N LEU A 66 -10.33 2.43 -8.32
CA LEU A 66 -9.91 3.67 -8.97
C LEU A 66 -9.95 4.86 -8.00
N ILE A 67 -11.02 4.99 -7.22
CA ILE A 67 -11.13 6.02 -6.18
C ILE A 67 -10.02 5.84 -5.14
N PHE A 68 -9.77 4.60 -4.70
CA PHE A 68 -8.69 4.31 -3.77
C PHE A 68 -7.32 4.72 -4.33
N ASN A 69 -7.03 4.41 -5.60
CA ASN A 69 -5.79 4.83 -6.26
C ASN A 69 -5.62 6.35 -6.30
N ALA A 70 -6.70 7.09 -6.55
CA ALA A 70 -6.67 8.55 -6.55
C ALA A 70 -6.42 9.10 -5.13
N ALA A 71 -6.99 8.46 -4.10
CA ALA A 71 -6.86 8.90 -2.70
C ALA A 71 -5.51 8.54 -2.07
N ILE A 72 -4.93 7.37 -2.41
CA ILE A 72 -3.72 6.88 -1.75
C ILE A 72 -2.48 7.68 -2.15
N ILE A 73 -2.42 8.23 -3.37
CA ILE A 73 -1.26 9.00 -3.85
C ILE A 73 -1.04 10.26 -2.98
N PRO A 74 -2.02 11.17 -2.80
CA PRO A 74 -1.88 12.30 -1.89
C PRO A 74 -1.53 11.91 -0.45
N LEU A 75 -2.07 10.78 0.03
CA LEU A 75 -1.83 10.30 1.40
C LEU A 75 -0.40 9.82 1.61
N LEU A 76 0.25 9.32 0.56
CA LEU A 76 1.64 8.85 0.59
C LEU A 76 2.67 9.97 0.47
N ILE A 77 2.31 11.13 -0.11
CA ILE A 77 3.24 12.27 -0.26
C ILE A 77 3.80 12.72 1.12
N PRO A 78 2.99 12.96 2.17
CA PRO A 78 3.50 13.30 3.49
C PRO A 78 4.41 12.24 4.09
N LEU A 79 4.11 10.96 3.84
CA LEU A 79 4.92 9.85 4.35
C LEU A 79 6.31 9.84 3.68
N ALA A 80 6.37 10.10 2.38
CA ALA A 80 7.62 10.23 1.64
C ALA A 80 8.43 11.47 2.06
N MET A 81 7.76 12.57 2.42
CA MET A 81 8.41 13.83 2.81
C MET A 81 8.92 13.85 4.26
N ARG A 82 8.20 13.24 5.22
CA ARG A 82 8.60 13.24 6.65
C ARG A 82 9.86 12.42 6.92
N GLY A 83 10.18 11.48 6.04
CA GLY A 83 11.32 10.59 6.20
C GLY A 83 11.17 9.61 7.35
N ILE A 84 11.94 8.52 7.30
CA ILE A 84 11.95 7.50 8.36
C ILE A 84 12.99 7.87 9.41
N ARG A 85 12.58 7.93 10.69
CA ARG A 85 13.52 8.18 11.79
C ARG A 85 14.57 7.07 11.83
N PHE A 86 15.80 7.41 11.48
CA PHE A 86 16.93 6.51 11.61
C PHE A 86 17.28 6.32 13.08
N LYS A 87 17.22 5.08 13.57
CA LYS A 87 17.83 4.68 14.84
C LYS A 87 19.07 3.83 14.54
N PRO A 88 20.25 4.15 15.11
CA PRO A 88 21.46 3.37 14.89
C PRO A 88 21.27 1.97 15.48
N THR A 89 21.02 1.00 14.60
CA THR A 89 20.91 -0.42 14.88
C THR A 89 21.52 -1.17 13.69
N SER A 90 21.71 -2.48 13.79
CA SER A 90 22.12 -3.31 12.65
C SER A 90 21.28 -2.99 11.41
N THR A 91 21.95 -2.71 10.28
CA THR A 91 21.30 -2.34 9.01
C THR A 91 20.27 -3.37 8.57
N MET A 92 20.56 -4.67 8.76
CA MET A 92 19.66 -5.75 8.39
C MET A 92 18.40 -5.76 9.27
N THR A 93 18.54 -5.58 10.58
CA THR A 93 17.40 -5.52 11.50
C THR A 93 16.50 -4.33 11.20
N LEU A 94 17.08 -3.18 10.85
CA LEU A 94 16.32 -1.99 10.48
C LEU A 94 15.60 -2.18 9.13
N PHE A 95 16.28 -2.78 8.15
CA PHE A 95 15.68 -3.13 6.86
C PHE A 95 14.46 -4.05 7.04
N ILE A 96 14.61 -5.16 7.75
CA ILE A 96 13.51 -6.12 7.99
C ILE A 96 12.33 -5.44 8.68
N LYS A 97 12.59 -4.64 9.73
CA LYS A 97 11.53 -3.91 10.43
C LYS A 97 10.76 -2.98 9.52
N ASN A 98 11.46 -2.19 8.70
CA ASN A 98 10.80 -1.29 7.75
C ASN A 98 10.07 -2.09 6.68
N ALA A 99 10.70 -3.10 6.08
CA ALA A 99 10.06 -3.94 5.07
C ALA A 99 8.77 -4.60 5.60
N LEU A 100 8.76 -5.07 6.84
CA LEU A 100 7.57 -5.64 7.48
C LEU A 100 6.50 -4.57 7.73
N ILE A 101 6.86 -3.43 8.33
CA ILE A 101 5.87 -2.38 8.66
C ILE A 101 5.25 -1.81 7.38
N TYR A 102 6.08 -1.41 6.41
CA TYR A 102 5.62 -0.79 5.17
C TYR A 102 5.03 -1.81 4.19
N GLY A 103 5.52 -3.05 4.18
CA GLY A 103 4.93 -4.14 3.39
C GLY A 103 3.57 -4.57 3.92
N LEU A 104 3.44 -4.84 5.22
CA LEU A 104 2.14 -5.16 5.83
C LEU A 104 1.16 -3.99 5.73
N GLY A 105 1.63 -2.76 5.99
CA GLY A 105 0.84 -1.56 5.77
C GLY A 105 0.36 -1.44 4.33
N GLY A 106 1.23 -1.72 3.37
CA GLY A 106 0.92 -1.73 1.94
C GLY A 106 -0.09 -2.81 1.55
N ILE A 107 -0.26 -3.89 2.31
CA ILE A 107 -1.32 -4.89 2.08
C ILE A 107 -2.62 -4.50 2.77
N ILE A 108 -2.55 -4.11 4.05
CA ILE A 108 -3.74 -3.90 4.88
C ILE A 108 -4.51 -2.64 4.46
N VAL A 109 -3.80 -1.54 4.21
CA VAL A 109 -4.41 -0.24 3.86
C VAL A 109 -5.31 -0.33 2.61
N PRO A 110 -4.87 -0.89 1.47
CA PRO A 110 -5.75 -1.03 0.30
C PRO A 110 -6.93 -1.96 0.53
N PHE A 111 -6.77 -3.08 1.23
CA PHE A 111 -7.90 -3.98 1.51
C PHE A 111 -9.01 -3.25 2.27
N ILE A 112 -8.65 -2.54 3.34
CA ILE A 112 -9.60 -1.78 4.15
C ILE A 112 -10.15 -0.59 3.34
N GLY A 113 -9.29 0.18 2.68
CA GLY A 113 -9.68 1.38 1.95
C GLY A 113 -10.65 1.08 0.81
N ILE A 114 -10.34 0.07 -0.02
CA ILE A 114 -11.22 -0.34 -1.12
C ILE A 114 -12.56 -0.83 -0.58
N LYS A 115 -12.57 -1.62 0.51
CA LYS A 115 -13.83 -2.12 1.07
C LYS A 115 -14.70 -1.01 1.65
N LEU A 116 -14.09 -0.02 2.30
CA LEU A 116 -14.84 1.14 2.82
C LEU A 116 -15.44 1.98 1.69
N ILE A 117 -14.71 2.16 0.59
CA ILE A 117 -15.23 2.88 -0.58
C ILE A 117 -16.38 2.09 -1.23
N ASP A 118 -16.24 0.77 -1.38
CA ASP A 118 -17.30 -0.12 -1.90
C ASP A 118 -18.58 -0.01 -1.07
N ILE A 119 -18.48 -0.07 0.26
CA ILE A 119 -19.62 0.09 1.17
C ILE A 119 -20.24 1.49 1.02
N ALA A 120 -19.43 2.54 0.92
CA ALA A 120 -19.92 3.91 0.74
C ALA A 120 -20.67 4.06 -0.58
N LEU A 121 -20.16 3.50 -1.68
CA LEU A 121 -20.83 3.50 -2.98
C LEU A 121 -22.17 2.76 -2.94
N LEU A 122 -22.20 1.57 -2.35
CA LEU A 122 -23.44 0.80 -2.18
C LEU A 122 -24.48 1.54 -1.34
N SER A 123 -24.04 2.27 -0.30
CA SER A 123 -24.93 3.08 0.53
C SER A 123 -25.53 4.29 -0.20
N LEU A 124 -24.87 4.77 -1.26
CA LEU A 124 -25.32 5.88 -2.10
C LEU A 124 -26.17 5.40 -3.29
N GLY A 125 -26.40 4.09 -3.44
CA GLY A 125 -27.21 3.50 -4.50
C GLY A 125 -26.49 3.35 -5.84
N ALA A 126 -25.14 3.32 -5.83
CA ALA A 126 -24.32 3.02 -7.00
C ALA A 126 -24.17 1.51 -7.26
#